data_AF-A0A1F8SCW3-F1
#
_entry.id   AF-A0A1F8SCW3-F1
#
_cell.length_a   1.000
_cell.length_b   1.000
_cell.length_c   1.000
_cell.angle_alpha   90.00
_cell.angle_beta   90.00
_cell.angle_gamma   90.00
#
_symmetry.space_group_name_H-M   'P 1'
#
loop_
_entity.id
_entity.type
_entity.pdbx_description
1 polymer ?
#
loop_
_entity_poly.entity_id
_entity_poly.type
_entity_poly.pdbx_seq_one_letter_code
_entity_poly.pdbx_strand_id
1 'polypeptide(L)'
;TQLAPGTDDIREGGLVVALLLGLAAGMSTCLALTGGLVLALSAAFAARQPADADFLTRLRPAVVFVTGRILGFAFLGALLGALGASIALPTTVVAALMVAVAILMTLLGVRLTGLSPRIAAWSPTLPTGFGQRLGIDDGAGATYSDTRAAALGVATFFLPCGFTQAVQVYALSTGMPLVAGAIMAVFAIGTAPGLLALAGLPTLIPSGARPRFSRVVGVAVLGFALLNATAGLRLAGISPTLAFAQGPVAIPAVTIEDGVQILRTTQHATGYSPEDAALYAGVRTRWIVESLAGGSCAIFLRVPSLGLAVTLHRGENAINLPPLKAGRIAYSCSMGMYGGSLTVVEPAAGDLDGLARS
;
A
#
# COMPACT_ATOMS: atom_id res chain seq x y z
N THR A 1 -37.91 -4.74 13.60
CA THR A 1 -36.48 -4.38 13.47
C THR A 1 -36.07 -4.61 12.02
N GLN A 2 -36.33 -3.61 11.18
CA GLN A 2 -36.19 -3.66 9.73
C GLN A 2 -34.84 -3.00 9.39
N LEU A 3 -33.87 -3.79 8.90
CA LEU A 3 -32.63 -3.26 8.32
C LEU A 3 -32.96 -2.58 6.99
N ALA A 4 -32.40 -1.40 6.78
CA ALA A 4 -32.64 -0.57 5.60
C ALA A 4 -32.16 -1.26 4.31
N PRO A 5 -32.91 -1.18 3.20
CA PRO A 5 -32.65 -1.92 1.95
C PRO A 5 -31.47 -1.40 1.11
N GLY A 6 -30.49 -0.74 1.73
CA GLY A 6 -29.30 -0.19 1.04
C GLY A 6 -27.95 -0.63 1.61
N THR A 7 -27.92 -1.37 2.74
CA THR A 7 -26.66 -1.83 3.35
C THR A 7 -26.14 -3.12 2.74
N ASP A 8 -27.01 -3.93 2.14
CA ASP A 8 -26.62 -5.22 1.55
C ASP A 8 -25.90 -5.02 0.21
N ASP A 9 -26.32 -4.05 -0.61
CA ASP A 9 -25.70 -3.70 -1.89
C ASP A 9 -24.27 -3.14 -1.72
N ILE A 10 -24.04 -2.36 -0.65
CA ILE A 10 -22.70 -1.82 -0.31
C ILE A 10 -21.78 -2.93 0.24
N ARG A 11 -22.34 -3.91 0.94
CA ARG A 11 -21.59 -5.07 1.45
C ARG A 11 -21.19 -6.01 0.33
N GLU A 12 -22.10 -6.34 -0.59
CA GLU A 12 -21.80 -7.17 -1.75
C GLU A 12 -20.78 -6.50 -2.68
N GLY A 13 -20.95 -5.20 -2.97
CA GLY A 13 -19.97 -4.42 -3.73
C GLY A 13 -18.58 -4.40 -3.09
N GLY A 14 -18.52 -4.24 -1.76
CA GLY A 14 -17.25 -4.23 -1.00
C GLY A 14 -16.51 -5.57 -1.03
N LEU A 15 -17.21 -6.71 -0.93
CA LEU A 15 -16.60 -8.03 -1.03
C LEU A 15 -16.09 -8.33 -2.45
N VAL A 16 -16.85 -7.97 -3.49
CA VAL A 16 -16.43 -8.15 -4.88
C VAL A 16 -15.20 -7.30 -5.19
N VAL A 17 -15.18 -6.04 -4.74
CA VAL A 17 -14.00 -5.16 -4.88
C VAL A 17 -12.80 -5.74 -4.13
N ALA A 18 -12.98 -6.26 -2.91
CA ALA A 18 -11.91 -6.90 -2.14
C ALA A 18 -11.34 -8.14 -2.85
N LEU A 19 -12.20 -8.96 -3.47
CA LEU A 19 -11.80 -10.13 -4.24
C LEU A 19 -11.00 -9.74 -5.48
N LEU A 20 -11.48 -8.74 -6.24
CA LEU A 20 -10.80 -8.23 -7.43
C LEU A 20 -9.46 -7.58 -7.08
N LEU A 21 -9.39 -6.82 -5.98
CA LEU A 21 -8.14 -6.27 -5.45
C LEU A 21 -7.19 -7.38 -4.98
N GLY A 22 -7.72 -8.48 -4.41
CA GLY A 22 -6.95 -9.66 -4.04
C GLY A 22 -6.35 -10.38 -5.24
N LEU A 23 -7.13 -10.58 -6.31
CA LEU A 23 -6.65 -11.13 -7.58
C LEU A 23 -5.60 -10.23 -8.23
N ALA A 24 -5.86 -8.93 -8.28
CA ALA A 24 -4.91 -7.95 -8.81
C ALA A 24 -3.62 -7.91 -7.97
N ALA A 25 -3.73 -7.95 -6.64
CA ALA A 25 -2.57 -8.03 -5.74
C ALA A 25 -1.79 -9.34 -5.91
N GLY A 26 -2.50 -10.44 -6.14
CA GLY A 26 -1.93 -11.74 -6.48
C GLY A 26 -1.22 -11.79 -7.84
N MET A 27 -1.35 -10.74 -8.66
CA MET A 27 -0.60 -10.56 -9.92
C MET A 27 0.32 -9.33 -9.88
N SER A 28 0.38 -8.62 -8.75
CA SER A 28 1.15 -7.38 -8.61
C SER A 28 2.45 -7.60 -7.84
N THR A 29 3.09 -6.51 -7.47
CA THR A 29 4.31 -6.47 -6.67
C THR A 29 4.13 -7.02 -5.24
N CYS A 30 2.90 -7.17 -4.74
CA CYS A 30 2.63 -7.91 -3.50
C CYS A 30 3.03 -9.39 -3.62
N LEU A 31 2.90 -9.94 -4.83
CA LEU A 31 3.31 -11.29 -5.17
C LEU A 31 4.83 -11.46 -5.15
N ALA A 32 5.61 -10.42 -5.48
CA ALA A 32 7.08 -10.50 -5.42
C ALA A 32 7.58 -10.70 -3.98
N LEU A 33 7.02 -9.97 -3.01
CA LEU A 33 7.36 -10.06 -1.59
C LEU A 33 6.81 -11.34 -0.95
N THR A 34 5.50 -11.57 -1.06
CA THR A 34 4.83 -12.69 -0.39
C THR A 34 5.07 -14.02 -1.11
N GLY A 35 5.20 -14.01 -2.44
CA GLY A 35 5.60 -15.15 -3.24
C GLY A 35 7.07 -15.53 -3.03
N GLY A 36 7.98 -14.57 -2.84
CA GLY A 36 9.37 -14.85 -2.47
C GLY A 36 9.51 -15.61 -1.15
N LEU A 37 8.67 -15.27 -0.15
CA LEU A 37 8.61 -15.96 1.14
C LEU A 37 8.06 -17.39 1.01
N VAL A 38 6.95 -17.56 0.28
CA VAL A 38 6.36 -18.88 -0.01
C VAL A 38 7.34 -19.76 -0.79
N LEU A 39 8.07 -19.18 -1.75
CA LEU A 39 9.07 -19.88 -2.53
C LEU A 39 10.25 -20.35 -1.67
N ALA A 40 10.74 -19.50 -0.76
CA ALA A 40 11.80 -19.86 0.16
C ALA A 40 11.39 -21.00 1.10
N LEU A 41 10.16 -20.95 1.63
CA LEU A 41 9.59 -22.03 2.45
C LEU A 41 9.44 -23.33 1.66
N SER A 42 8.95 -23.24 0.43
CA SER A 42 8.77 -24.39 -0.46
C SER A 42 10.11 -25.01 -0.85
N ALA A 43 11.14 -24.20 -1.10
CA ALA A 43 12.50 -24.67 -1.37
C ALA A 43 13.14 -25.33 -0.14
N ALA A 44 12.98 -24.75 1.05
CA ALA A 44 13.48 -25.31 2.31
C ALA A 44 12.80 -26.64 2.68
N PHE A 45 11.51 -26.78 2.33
CA PHE A 45 10.76 -28.02 2.50
C PHE A 45 11.15 -29.08 1.45
N ALA A 46 11.24 -28.70 0.17
CA ALA A 46 11.61 -29.59 -0.92
C ALA A 46 13.03 -30.16 -0.77
N ALA A 47 13.97 -29.41 -0.18
CA ALA A 47 15.32 -29.88 0.11
C ALA A 47 15.39 -31.08 1.09
N ARG A 48 14.30 -31.34 1.84
CA ARG A 48 14.20 -32.47 2.78
C ARG A 48 13.29 -33.60 2.31
N GLN A 49 12.63 -33.43 1.16
CA GLN A 49 11.72 -34.44 0.62
C GLN A 49 12.43 -35.34 -0.39
N PRO A 50 12.07 -36.63 -0.48
CA PRO A 50 12.54 -37.50 -1.55
C PRO A 50 12.15 -36.94 -2.92
N ALA A 51 12.99 -37.18 -3.93
CA ALA A 51 12.79 -36.67 -5.30
C ALA A 51 11.47 -37.12 -5.95
N ASP A 52 10.86 -38.19 -5.43
CA ASP A 52 9.57 -38.75 -5.86
C ASP A 52 8.38 -38.31 -4.99
N ALA A 53 8.55 -37.32 -4.11
CA ALA A 53 7.43 -36.83 -3.31
C ALA A 53 6.33 -36.24 -4.20
N ASP A 54 5.10 -36.65 -3.92
CA ASP A 54 3.91 -36.31 -4.71
C ASP A 54 3.67 -34.80 -4.77
N PHE A 55 3.04 -34.32 -5.85
CA PHE A 55 2.83 -32.89 -6.11
C PHE A 55 2.06 -32.20 -4.98
N LEU A 56 1.03 -32.87 -4.44
CA LEU A 56 0.27 -32.37 -3.28
C LEU A 56 1.14 -32.22 -2.03
N THR A 57 2.10 -33.12 -1.82
CA THR A 57 3.00 -33.05 -0.67
C THR A 57 3.92 -31.84 -0.78
N ARG A 58 4.41 -31.52 -1.99
CA ARG A 58 5.25 -30.33 -2.24
C ARG A 58 4.51 -29.00 -2.07
N LEU A 59 3.20 -28.99 -2.25
CA LEU A 59 2.34 -27.82 -2.05
C LEU A 59 1.96 -27.55 -0.60
N ARG A 60 2.20 -28.51 0.32
CA ARG A 60 1.86 -28.38 1.74
C ARG A 60 2.34 -27.07 2.38
N PRO A 61 3.60 -26.60 2.17
CA PRO A 61 4.06 -25.30 2.69
C PRO A 61 3.20 -24.12 2.26
N ALA A 62 2.79 -24.11 0.99
CA ALA A 62 2.01 -23.03 0.43
C ALA A 62 0.56 -23.06 0.90
N VAL A 63 -0.03 -24.26 1.01
CA VAL A 63 -1.38 -24.43 1.56
C VAL A 63 -1.42 -23.97 3.01
N VAL A 64 -0.50 -24.45 3.84
CA VAL A 64 -0.41 -24.07 5.26
C VAL A 64 -0.19 -22.55 5.43
N PHE A 65 0.66 -21.95 4.60
CA PHE A 65 0.89 -20.51 4.58
C PHE A 65 -0.38 -19.73 4.19
N VAL A 66 -1.06 -20.13 3.11
CA VAL A 66 -2.28 -19.46 2.63
C VAL A 66 -3.42 -19.60 3.63
N THR A 67 -3.60 -20.77 4.24
CA THR A 67 -4.61 -20.99 5.29
C THR A 67 -4.32 -20.10 6.51
N GLY A 68 -3.07 -20.05 6.96
CA GLY A 68 -2.66 -19.15 8.04
C GLY A 68 -2.92 -17.69 7.69
N ARG A 69 -2.64 -17.28 6.45
CA ARG A 69 -2.92 -15.93 5.95
C ARG A 69 -4.41 -15.62 5.96
N ILE A 70 -5.27 -16.49 5.43
CA ILE A 70 -6.72 -16.24 5.36
C ILE A 70 -7.31 -16.10 6.77
N LEU A 71 -6.99 -17.04 7.68
CA LEU A 71 -7.48 -16.99 9.06
C LEU A 71 -6.92 -15.79 9.83
N GLY A 72 -5.64 -15.48 9.64
CA GLY A 72 -4.99 -14.32 10.25
C GLY A 72 -5.59 -13.00 9.78
N PHE A 73 -5.82 -12.85 8.48
CA PHE A 73 -6.42 -11.65 7.89
C PHE A 73 -7.87 -11.49 8.32
N ALA A 74 -8.64 -12.58 8.40
CA ALA A 74 -10.01 -12.54 8.92
C ALA A 74 -10.04 -12.04 10.37
N PHE A 75 -9.19 -12.61 11.23
CA PHE A 75 -9.10 -12.26 12.64
C PHE A 75 -8.60 -10.83 12.85
N LEU A 76 -7.42 -10.50 12.31
CA LEU A 76 -6.80 -9.18 12.43
C LEU A 76 -7.64 -8.09 11.76
N GLY A 77 -8.32 -8.41 10.65
CA GLY A 77 -9.30 -7.54 10.01
C GLY A 77 -10.50 -7.24 10.89
N ALA A 78 -11.02 -8.24 11.61
CA ALA A 78 -12.12 -8.04 12.55
C ALA A 78 -11.70 -7.16 13.74
N LEU A 79 -10.50 -7.37 14.27
CA LEU A 79 -9.90 -6.47 15.26
C LEU A 79 -9.77 -5.03 14.71
N LEU A 80 -9.29 -4.88 13.48
CA LEU A 80 -9.18 -3.57 12.82
C LEU A 80 -10.55 -2.90 12.70
N GLY A 81 -11.59 -3.61 12.27
CA GLY A 81 -12.96 -3.09 12.20
C GLY A 81 -13.53 -2.70 13.56
N ALA A 82 -13.23 -3.47 14.61
CA ALA A 82 -13.61 -3.13 15.99
C ALA A 82 -12.96 -1.82 16.47
N LEU A 83 -11.69 -1.61 16.13
CA LEU A 83 -10.97 -0.37 16.43
C LEU A 83 -11.50 0.81 15.61
N GLY A 84 -11.92 0.58 14.36
CA GLY A 84 -12.54 1.59 13.50
C GLY A 84 -13.88 2.11 14.03
N ALA A 85 -14.60 1.31 14.82
CA ALA A 85 -15.84 1.72 15.47
C ALA A 85 -15.63 2.75 16.60
N SER A 86 -14.41 2.84 17.16
CA SER A 86 -14.14 3.58 18.40
C SER A 86 -13.07 4.68 18.27
N ILE A 87 -12.32 4.74 17.15
CA ILE A 87 -11.17 5.63 17.03
C ILE A 87 -11.10 6.30 15.63
N ALA A 88 -11.30 7.62 15.58
CA ALA A 88 -10.77 8.44 14.49
C ALA A 88 -9.28 8.67 14.76
N LEU A 89 -8.40 7.80 14.22
CA LEU A 89 -6.97 7.89 14.51
C LEU A 89 -6.41 9.22 13.97
N PRO A 90 -5.70 10.02 14.81
CA PRO A 90 -5.03 11.21 14.33
C PRO A 90 -3.94 10.85 13.31
N THR A 91 -3.81 11.68 12.30
CA THR A 91 -2.97 11.52 11.11
C THR A 91 -1.51 11.20 11.42
N THR A 92 -1.01 11.76 12.53
CA THR A 92 0.35 11.59 13.05
C THR A 92 0.62 10.16 13.50
N VAL A 93 -0.37 9.46 14.06
CA VAL A 93 -0.21 8.07 14.52
C VAL A 93 -0.14 7.12 13.33
N VAL A 94 -0.96 7.34 12.30
CA VAL A 94 -0.91 6.57 11.04
C VAL A 94 0.43 6.79 10.33
N ALA A 95 0.92 8.03 10.27
CA ALA A 95 2.22 8.36 9.69
C ALA A 95 3.39 7.71 10.46
N ALA A 96 3.39 7.79 11.79
CA ALA A 96 4.42 7.16 12.63
C ALA A 96 4.43 5.62 12.47
N LEU A 97 3.26 5.00 12.42
CA LEU A 97 3.14 3.55 12.20
C LEU A 97 3.68 3.16 10.82
N MET A 98 3.36 3.93 9.76
CA MET A 98 3.90 3.68 8.43
C MET A 98 5.43 3.82 8.36
N VAL A 99 6.01 4.82 9.04
CA VAL A 99 7.47 5.00 9.12
C VAL A 99 8.12 3.80 9.83
N ALA A 100 7.57 3.35 10.95
CA ALA A 100 8.07 2.17 11.66
C ALA A 100 8.03 0.91 10.78
N VAL A 101 6.94 0.72 10.04
CA VAL A 101 6.76 -0.40 9.11
C VAL A 101 7.72 -0.31 7.91
N ALA A 102 7.99 0.88 7.38
CA ALA A 102 8.97 1.10 6.31
C ALA A 102 10.41 0.79 6.75
N ILE A 103 10.78 1.16 7.98
CA ILE A 103 12.08 0.82 8.57
C ILE A 103 12.24 -0.71 8.66
N LEU A 104 11.22 -1.41 9.17
CA LEU A 104 11.24 -2.86 9.30
C LEU A 104 11.39 -3.56 7.94
N MET A 105 10.67 -3.11 6.91
CA MET A 105 10.79 -3.66 5.55
C MET A 105 12.14 -3.36 4.90
N THR A 106 12.69 -2.17 5.13
CA THR A 106 14.04 -1.83 4.65
C THR A 106 15.06 -2.80 5.25
N LEU A 107 14.95 -3.08 6.54
CA LEU A 107 15.77 -4.07 7.24
C LEU A 107 15.62 -5.48 6.65
N LEU A 108 14.40 -5.89 6.30
CA LEU A 108 14.11 -7.20 5.73
C LEU A 108 14.60 -7.33 4.27
N GLY A 109 14.44 -6.29 3.45
CA GLY A 109 14.89 -6.23 2.06
C GLY A 109 16.43 -6.21 1.93
N VAL A 110 17.11 -5.47 2.79
CA VAL A 110 18.59 -5.46 2.87
C VAL A 110 19.14 -6.86 3.22
N ARG A 111 18.40 -7.67 3.98
CA ARG A 111 18.78 -9.07 4.27
C ARG A 111 18.59 -10.00 3.09
N LEU A 112 17.46 -9.90 2.42
CA LEU A 112 17.13 -10.76 1.27
C LEU A 112 18.07 -10.55 0.09
N THR A 113 18.78 -9.42 0.05
CA THR A 113 19.64 -9.02 -1.06
C THR A 113 21.08 -9.44 -0.92
N GLY A 114 21.47 -9.96 0.24
CA GLY A 114 22.78 -10.58 0.44
C GLY A 114 23.96 -9.66 0.09
N LEU A 115 23.75 -8.34 0.03
CA LEU A 115 24.72 -7.36 -0.49
C LEU A 115 25.99 -7.27 0.38
N SER A 116 25.97 -7.81 1.60
CA SER A 116 27.19 -8.23 2.30
C SER A 116 26.95 -9.42 3.25
N PRO A 117 27.89 -10.39 3.32
CA PRO A 117 27.84 -11.47 4.30
C PRO A 117 27.93 -10.99 5.77
N ARG A 118 28.41 -9.75 6.01
CA ARG A 118 28.46 -9.13 7.35
C ARG A 118 27.10 -8.62 7.83
N ILE A 119 26.23 -8.15 6.93
CA ILE A 119 24.88 -7.65 7.28
C ILE A 119 23.87 -8.80 7.38
N ALA A 120 24.04 -9.86 6.57
CA ALA A 120 23.28 -11.10 6.71
C ALA A 120 23.56 -11.83 8.05
N ALA A 121 24.79 -11.69 8.58
CA ALA A 121 25.18 -12.23 9.88
C ALA A 121 24.69 -11.39 11.08
N TRP A 122 24.36 -10.10 10.87
CA TRP A 122 23.88 -9.23 11.94
C TRP A 122 22.37 -9.41 12.13
N SER A 123 22.04 -10.40 12.94
CA SER A 123 20.72 -10.65 13.50
C SER A 123 20.55 -9.84 14.81
N PRO A 124 19.54 -8.97 15.01
CA PRO A 124 19.00 -8.80 16.35
C PRO A 124 18.32 -10.14 16.65
N THR A 125 19.12 -11.08 17.13
CA THR A 125 18.56 -12.24 17.81
C THR A 125 17.74 -11.66 18.95
N LEU A 126 16.47 -12.05 19.02
CA LEU A 126 15.70 -11.76 20.22
C LEU A 126 16.54 -12.26 21.41
N PRO A 127 16.68 -11.45 22.48
CA PRO A 127 17.37 -11.91 23.68
C PRO A 127 16.79 -13.27 24.06
N THR A 128 17.68 -14.22 24.39
CA THR A 128 17.42 -15.67 24.51
C THR A 128 16.16 -16.02 25.31
N GLY A 129 15.73 -15.18 26.24
CA GLY A 129 14.48 -15.34 26.99
C GLY A 129 13.18 -15.24 26.15
N PHE A 130 13.15 -14.46 25.07
CA PHE A 130 11.97 -14.38 24.18
C PHE A 130 12.01 -15.44 23.06
N GLY A 131 13.20 -15.83 22.60
CA GLY A 131 13.39 -16.90 21.60
C GLY A 131 12.89 -18.26 22.09
N GLN A 132 13.11 -18.57 23.37
CA GLN A 132 12.59 -19.79 24.02
C GLN A 132 11.07 -19.80 24.15
N ARG A 133 10.43 -18.65 24.41
CA ARG A 133 8.96 -18.56 24.49
C ARG A 133 8.28 -18.62 23.12
N LEU A 134 9.00 -18.29 22.06
CA LEU A 134 8.52 -18.30 20.68
C LEU A 134 8.96 -19.55 19.87
N GLY A 135 9.71 -20.49 20.46
CA GLY A 135 10.14 -21.72 19.77
C GLY A 135 11.13 -21.49 18.63
N ILE A 136 11.98 -20.48 18.75
CA ILE A 136 12.94 -20.06 17.71
C ILE A 136 14.34 -20.68 17.93
N ASP A 137 14.59 -21.29 19.09
CA ASP A 137 15.84 -22.00 19.36
C ASP A 137 15.82 -23.41 18.78
N ASP A 138 16.14 -23.51 17.50
CA ASP A 138 16.92 -24.63 16.96
C ASP A 138 17.89 -24.04 15.93
N GLY A 139 19.18 -24.15 16.25
CA GLY A 139 20.26 -23.36 15.68
C GLY A 139 20.37 -23.36 14.15
N ALA A 140 20.86 -22.24 13.62
CA ALA A 140 21.69 -22.14 12.42
C ALA A 140 21.36 -23.08 11.23
N GLY A 141 20.08 -23.26 10.93
CA GLY A 141 19.62 -24.16 9.86
C GLY A 141 18.10 -24.22 9.75
N ALA A 142 17.47 -23.07 9.45
CA ALA A 142 16.02 -22.84 9.33
C ALA A 142 15.23 -24.12 8.97
N THR A 143 14.74 -24.80 10.01
CA THR A 143 13.93 -26.00 9.83
C THR A 143 12.51 -25.58 9.48
N TYR A 144 11.98 -26.09 8.38
CA TYR A 144 10.58 -25.88 8.01
C TYR A 144 9.67 -26.48 9.10
N SER A 145 8.67 -25.72 9.53
CA SER A 145 7.55 -26.25 10.33
C SER A 145 6.24 -25.65 9.84
N ASP A 146 5.17 -26.44 9.89
CA ASP A 146 3.82 -25.97 9.50
C ASP A 146 3.39 -24.76 10.35
N THR A 147 3.76 -24.74 11.64
CA THR A 147 3.49 -23.62 12.54
C THR A 147 4.19 -22.33 12.10
N ARG A 148 5.47 -22.41 11.68
CA ARG A 148 6.22 -21.25 11.16
C ARG A 148 5.64 -20.79 9.82
N ALA A 149 5.26 -21.71 8.93
CA ALA A 149 4.63 -21.37 7.66
C ALA A 149 3.29 -20.65 7.87
N ALA A 150 2.44 -21.16 8.76
CA ALA A 150 1.16 -20.51 9.11
C ALA A 150 1.38 -19.15 9.79
N ALA A 151 2.32 -19.06 10.74
CA ALA A 151 2.64 -17.80 11.43
C ALA A 151 3.19 -16.74 10.48
N LEU A 152 4.03 -17.13 9.51
CA LEU A 152 4.49 -16.24 8.45
C LEU A 152 3.34 -15.77 7.56
N GLY A 153 2.37 -16.65 7.27
CA GLY A 153 1.12 -16.29 6.59
C GLY A 153 0.34 -15.21 7.33
N VAL A 154 0.11 -15.38 8.65
CA VAL A 154 -0.53 -14.37 9.51
C VAL A 154 0.28 -13.07 9.52
N ALA A 155 1.60 -13.17 9.67
CA ALA A 155 2.49 -12.01 9.74
C ALA A 155 2.48 -11.16 8.46
N THR A 156 2.08 -11.72 7.32
CA THR A 156 1.90 -10.93 6.07
C THR A 156 0.81 -9.87 6.15
N PHE A 157 -0.05 -9.89 7.18
CA PHE A 157 -0.97 -8.80 7.46
C PHE A 157 -0.23 -7.49 7.78
N PHE A 158 0.93 -7.59 8.42
CA PHE A 158 1.75 -6.43 8.79
C PHE A 158 2.75 -6.03 7.71
N LEU A 159 2.77 -6.73 6.57
CA LEU A 159 3.61 -6.35 5.44
C LEU A 159 2.97 -5.15 4.71
N PRO A 160 3.68 -4.01 4.57
CA PRO A 160 3.19 -2.84 3.86
C PRO A 160 3.23 -3.13 2.36
N CYS A 161 2.19 -3.76 1.85
CA CYS A 161 1.97 -3.81 0.42
C CYS A 161 0.72 -3.00 0.10
N GLY A 162 0.83 -2.08 -0.84
CA GLY A 162 -0.15 -1.02 -1.05
C GLY A 162 -1.60 -1.50 -1.21
N PHE A 163 -1.80 -2.66 -1.83
CA PHE A 163 -3.12 -3.29 -1.92
C PHE A 163 -3.65 -3.71 -0.55
N THR A 164 -2.84 -4.36 0.29
CA THR A 164 -3.23 -4.72 1.67
C THR A 164 -3.48 -3.47 2.50
N GLN A 165 -2.68 -2.41 2.35
CA GLN A 165 -2.90 -1.15 3.06
C GLN A 165 -4.22 -0.47 2.66
N ALA A 166 -4.53 -0.42 1.36
CA ALA A 166 -5.81 0.15 0.88
C ALA A 166 -7.01 -0.63 1.44
N VAL A 167 -6.94 -1.96 1.40
CA VAL A 167 -8.00 -2.81 1.94
C VAL A 167 -8.05 -2.71 3.47
N GLN A 168 -6.93 -2.48 4.17
CA GLN A 168 -6.88 -2.27 5.62
C GLN A 168 -7.54 -0.97 6.04
N VAL A 169 -7.27 0.11 5.31
CA VAL A 169 -7.96 1.39 5.53
C VAL A 169 -9.46 1.24 5.24
N TYR A 170 -9.83 0.54 4.17
CA TYR A 170 -11.23 0.27 3.85
C TYR A 170 -11.91 -0.56 4.95
N ALA A 171 -11.29 -1.67 5.38
CA ALA A 171 -11.78 -2.52 6.47
C ALA A 171 -11.92 -1.74 7.78
N LEU A 172 -10.95 -0.89 8.14
CA LEU A 172 -11.03 0.01 9.29
C LEU A 172 -12.22 0.96 9.16
N SER A 173 -12.43 1.55 7.98
CA SER A 173 -13.53 2.49 7.73
C SER A 173 -14.92 1.85 7.81
N THR A 174 -15.03 0.52 7.70
CA THR A 174 -16.32 -0.17 7.84
C THR A 174 -16.87 -0.13 9.26
N GLY A 175 -16.02 0.05 10.29
CA GLY A 175 -16.42 0.12 11.70
C GLY A 175 -17.13 -1.15 12.24
N MET A 176 -17.18 -2.23 11.47
CA MET A 176 -17.88 -3.46 11.82
C MET A 176 -16.90 -4.64 11.79
N PRO A 177 -16.64 -5.31 12.93
CA PRO A 177 -15.66 -6.41 13.01
C PRO A 177 -15.94 -7.52 12.00
N LEU A 178 -17.21 -7.94 11.88
CA LEU A 178 -17.58 -9.02 10.97
C LEU A 178 -17.33 -8.66 9.50
N VAL A 179 -17.66 -7.43 9.10
CA VAL A 179 -17.52 -6.96 7.71
C VAL A 179 -16.05 -6.75 7.38
N ALA A 180 -15.29 -6.11 8.27
CA ALA A 180 -13.85 -5.90 8.13
C ALA A 180 -13.08 -7.23 8.03
N GLY A 181 -13.43 -8.21 8.87
CA GLY A 181 -12.86 -9.56 8.81
C GLY A 181 -13.20 -10.28 7.51
N ALA A 182 -14.46 -10.21 7.05
CA ALA A 182 -14.88 -10.81 5.79
C ALA A 182 -14.15 -10.20 4.58
N ILE A 183 -14.05 -8.87 4.51
CA ILE A 183 -13.30 -8.16 3.46
C ILE A 183 -11.85 -8.64 3.40
N MET A 184 -11.21 -8.75 4.56
CA MET A 184 -9.81 -9.19 4.65
C MET A 184 -9.61 -10.66 4.29
N ALA A 185 -10.53 -11.53 4.70
CA ALA A 185 -10.52 -12.93 4.33
C ALA A 185 -10.68 -13.11 2.82
N VAL A 186 -11.63 -12.40 2.21
CA VAL A 186 -11.91 -12.45 0.76
C VAL A 186 -10.73 -11.89 -0.05
N PHE A 187 -10.12 -10.81 0.43
CA PHE A 187 -8.86 -10.30 -0.15
C PHE A 187 -7.75 -11.35 -0.10
N ALA A 188 -7.54 -12.01 1.05
CA ALA A 188 -6.53 -13.06 1.19
C ALA A 188 -6.83 -14.27 0.29
N ILE A 189 -8.10 -14.67 0.15
CA ILE A 189 -8.55 -15.71 -0.78
C ILE A 189 -8.23 -15.31 -2.22
N GLY A 190 -8.47 -14.05 -2.61
CA GLY A 190 -8.14 -13.53 -3.94
C GLY A 190 -6.64 -13.61 -4.27
N THR A 191 -5.76 -13.53 -3.26
CA THR A 191 -4.30 -13.68 -3.46
C THR A 191 -3.83 -15.15 -3.54
N ALA A 192 -4.66 -16.10 -3.12
CA ALA A 192 -4.28 -17.51 -3.01
C ALA A 192 -3.92 -18.17 -4.36
N PRO A 193 -4.66 -17.97 -5.47
CA PRO A 193 -4.32 -18.58 -6.76
C PRO A 193 -2.92 -18.20 -7.25
N GLY A 194 -2.54 -16.93 -7.12
CA GLY A 194 -1.20 -16.46 -7.52
C GLY A 194 -0.08 -17.04 -6.66
N LEU A 195 -0.29 -17.14 -5.34
CA LEU A 195 0.69 -17.71 -4.42
C LEU A 195 0.86 -19.22 -4.59
N LEU A 196 -0.23 -19.95 -4.82
CA LEU A 196 -0.19 -21.39 -5.10
C LEU A 196 0.46 -21.68 -6.45
N ALA A 197 0.18 -20.86 -7.48
CA ALA A 197 0.85 -20.97 -8.78
C ALA A 197 2.37 -20.78 -8.66
N LEU A 198 2.83 -19.78 -7.89
CA LEU A 198 4.25 -19.57 -7.63
C LEU A 198 4.89 -20.68 -6.81
N ALA A 199 4.17 -21.25 -5.84
CA ALA A 199 4.66 -22.37 -5.05
C ALA A 199 4.91 -23.63 -5.89
N GLY A 200 4.14 -23.81 -6.97
CA GLY A 200 4.35 -24.87 -7.96
C GLY A 200 5.48 -24.59 -8.95
N LEU A 201 5.91 -23.33 -9.10
CA LEU A 201 6.91 -22.94 -10.10
C LEU A 201 8.29 -23.67 -9.97
N PRO A 202 8.82 -23.98 -8.78
CA PRO A 202 10.06 -24.75 -8.60
C PRO A 202 10.06 -26.15 -9.23
N THR A 203 8.89 -26.76 -9.43
CA THR A 203 8.79 -28.07 -10.09
C THR A 203 8.90 -27.97 -11.61
N LEU A 204 8.67 -26.78 -12.16
CA LEU A 204 8.80 -26.47 -13.59
C LEU A 204 10.17 -25.87 -13.94
N ILE A 205 10.89 -25.30 -12.97
CA ILE A 205 12.20 -24.66 -13.19
C ILE A 205 13.33 -25.69 -13.05
N PRO A 206 14.17 -25.89 -14.11
CA PRO A 206 15.36 -26.73 -14.05
C PRO A 206 16.33 -26.28 -12.96
N SER A 207 16.97 -27.24 -12.29
CA SER A 207 17.88 -27.01 -11.15
C SER A 207 18.98 -25.97 -11.42
N GLY A 208 19.47 -25.85 -12.66
CA GLY A 208 20.48 -24.86 -13.06
C GLY A 208 19.99 -23.41 -13.15
N ALA A 209 18.68 -23.15 -13.25
CA ALA A 209 18.12 -21.79 -13.37
C ALA A 209 17.67 -21.19 -12.03
N ARG A 210 17.51 -22.03 -10.99
CA ARG A 210 17.07 -21.64 -9.64
C ARG A 210 17.88 -20.49 -8.99
N PRO A 211 19.24 -20.48 -9.01
CA PRO A 211 20.01 -19.39 -8.40
C PRO A 211 19.96 -18.06 -9.18
N ARG A 212 19.65 -18.10 -10.48
CA ARG A 212 19.43 -16.88 -11.27
C ARG A 212 18.05 -16.29 -10.99
N PHE A 213 17.04 -17.16 -10.88
CA PHE A 213 15.67 -16.76 -10.54
C PHE A 213 15.59 -16.07 -9.17
N SER A 214 16.25 -16.61 -8.14
CA SER A 214 16.25 -15.99 -6.80
C SER A 214 16.89 -14.60 -6.76
N ARG A 215 17.94 -14.35 -7.55
CA ARG A 215 18.55 -13.01 -7.67
C ARG A 215 17.62 -12.00 -8.32
N VAL A 216 16.91 -12.40 -9.38
CA VAL A 216 15.94 -11.53 -10.06
C VAL A 216 14.80 -11.13 -9.12
N VAL A 217 14.26 -12.09 -8.35
CA VAL A 217 13.24 -11.81 -7.34
C VAL A 217 13.76 -10.86 -6.26
N GLY A 218 14.99 -11.06 -5.77
CA GLY A 218 15.61 -10.18 -4.77
C GLY A 218 15.79 -8.74 -5.25
N VAL A 219 16.19 -8.53 -6.52
CA VAL A 219 16.32 -7.19 -7.12
C VAL A 219 14.95 -6.52 -7.26
N ALA A 220 13.93 -7.26 -7.69
CA ALA A 220 12.57 -6.74 -7.79
C ALA A 220 12.03 -6.29 -6.41
N VAL A 221 12.31 -7.06 -5.35
CA VAL A 221 11.96 -6.72 -3.97
C VAL A 221 12.64 -5.42 -3.51
N LEU A 222 13.91 -5.17 -3.84
CA LEU A 222 14.58 -3.91 -3.52
C LEU A 222 13.97 -2.71 -4.22
N GLY A 223 13.68 -2.82 -5.52
CA GLY A 223 13.03 -1.75 -6.27
C GLY A 223 11.70 -1.37 -5.63
N PHE A 224 10.95 -2.36 -5.16
CA PHE A 224 9.68 -2.12 -4.50
C PHE A 224 9.82 -1.55 -3.07
N ALA A 225 10.84 -1.96 -2.32
CA ALA A 225 11.15 -1.36 -1.02
C ALA A 225 11.47 0.15 -1.17
N LEU A 226 12.21 0.52 -2.21
CA LEU A 226 12.51 1.91 -2.51
C LEU A 226 11.25 2.72 -2.86
N LEU A 227 10.33 2.15 -3.67
CA LEU A 227 9.03 2.76 -3.98
C LEU A 227 8.14 2.96 -2.75
N ASN A 228 8.14 2.01 -1.81
CA ASN A 228 7.38 2.17 -0.56
C ASN A 228 8.02 3.22 0.36
N ALA A 229 9.35 3.30 0.40
CA ALA A 229 10.06 4.33 1.15
C ALA A 229 9.73 5.72 0.61
N THR A 230 9.75 5.93 -0.72
CA THR A 230 9.41 7.22 -1.33
C THR A 230 7.94 7.60 -1.11
N ALA A 231 7.02 6.63 -1.19
CA ALA A 231 5.62 6.83 -0.84
C ALA A 231 5.43 7.23 0.63
N GLY A 232 6.10 6.55 1.56
CA GLY A 232 6.07 6.88 3.00
C GLY A 232 6.58 8.30 3.29
N LEU A 233 7.68 8.71 2.64
CA LEU A 233 8.20 10.08 2.74
C LEU A 233 7.17 11.11 2.23
N ARG A 234 6.55 10.85 1.07
CA ARG A 234 5.51 11.73 0.50
C ARG A 234 4.30 11.87 1.44
N LEU A 235 3.85 10.77 2.05
CA LEU A 235 2.78 10.80 3.05
C LEU A 235 3.15 11.60 4.31
N ALA A 236 4.44 11.60 4.68
CA ALA A 236 4.99 12.43 5.75
C ALA A 236 5.18 13.91 5.34
N GLY A 237 4.80 14.29 4.11
CA GLY A 237 4.97 15.64 3.58
C GLY A 237 6.39 15.94 3.09
N ILE A 238 7.31 14.97 3.18
CA ILE A 238 8.67 15.08 2.66
C ILE A 238 8.61 14.55 1.23
N SER A 239 8.56 15.46 0.25
CA SER A 239 8.71 15.04 -1.15
C SER A 239 10.22 14.96 -1.43
N PRO A 240 10.84 13.77 -1.56
CA PRO A 240 12.21 13.68 -2.05
C PRO A 240 12.17 13.96 -3.55
N THR A 241 11.95 15.21 -3.93
CA THR A 241 12.38 15.69 -5.23
C THR A 241 13.90 15.68 -5.16
N LEU A 242 14.54 14.74 -5.87
CA LEU A 242 15.90 14.98 -6.34
C LEU A 242 15.87 16.39 -6.94
N ALA A 243 16.65 17.30 -6.34
CA ALA A 243 16.74 18.69 -6.73
C ALA A 243 17.44 18.77 -8.09
N PHE A 244 16.73 18.37 -9.15
CA PHE A 244 17.03 18.84 -10.49
C PHE A 244 16.43 20.24 -10.59
N ALA A 245 17.26 21.16 -11.07
CA ALA A 245 17.02 22.59 -11.16
C ALA A 245 15.55 22.94 -11.47
N GLN A 246 15.01 23.89 -10.70
CA GLN A 246 13.69 24.46 -10.95
C GLN A 246 13.69 25.11 -12.33
N GLY A 247 12.99 24.48 -13.28
CA GLY A 247 12.59 25.12 -14.52
C GLY A 247 11.62 26.29 -14.25
N PRO A 248 11.42 27.17 -15.25
CA PRO A 248 10.69 28.42 -15.08
C PRO A 248 9.29 28.22 -14.49
N VAL A 249 8.85 29.22 -13.72
CA VAL A 249 7.54 29.31 -13.07
C VAL A 249 6.45 28.91 -14.06
N ALA A 250 5.73 27.82 -13.74
CA ALA A 250 4.60 27.37 -14.54
C ALA A 250 3.52 28.46 -14.56
N ILE A 251 2.99 28.75 -15.74
CA ILE A 251 1.84 29.64 -15.91
C ILE A 251 0.68 29.09 -15.04
N PRO A 252 0.01 29.93 -14.22
CA PRO A 252 -1.14 29.52 -13.43
C PRO A 252 -2.18 28.81 -14.31
N ALA A 253 -2.51 27.57 -13.94
CA ALA A 253 -3.44 26.72 -14.68
C ALA A 253 -4.86 26.85 -14.12
N VAL A 254 -5.27 28.08 -13.82
CA VAL A 254 -6.53 28.39 -13.15
C VAL A 254 -7.29 29.47 -13.87
N THR A 255 -8.62 29.34 -13.90
CA THR A 255 -9.52 30.42 -14.31
C THR A 255 -10.05 31.14 -13.07
N ILE A 256 -10.16 32.46 -13.12
CA ILE A 256 -10.74 33.24 -12.01
C ILE A 256 -12.19 33.56 -12.38
N GLU A 257 -13.13 33.13 -11.53
CA GLU A 257 -14.57 33.39 -11.66
C GLU A 257 -15.08 33.89 -10.30
N ASP A 258 -15.78 35.03 -10.28
CA ASP A 258 -16.46 35.57 -9.08
C ASP A 258 -15.60 35.62 -7.81
N GLY A 259 -14.35 36.10 -7.89
CA GLY A 259 -13.51 36.22 -6.71
C GLY A 259 -12.78 34.93 -6.30
N VAL A 260 -12.96 33.83 -7.04
CA VAL A 260 -12.46 32.49 -6.71
C VAL A 260 -11.70 31.92 -7.90
N GLN A 261 -10.51 31.36 -7.66
CA GLN A 261 -9.78 30.65 -8.71
C GLN A 261 -10.23 29.18 -8.79
N ILE A 262 -10.45 28.69 -10.00
CA ILE A 262 -10.91 27.33 -10.28
C ILE A 262 -9.74 26.51 -10.81
N LEU A 263 -9.39 25.45 -10.10
CA LEU A 263 -8.44 24.44 -10.54
C LEU A 263 -9.22 23.22 -11.02
N ARG A 264 -8.93 22.71 -12.24
CA ARG A 264 -9.53 21.48 -12.75
C ARG A 264 -8.48 20.37 -12.85
N THR A 265 -8.83 19.19 -12.37
CA THR A 265 -7.99 17.99 -12.43
C THR A 265 -8.86 16.78 -12.75
N THR A 266 -8.36 15.88 -13.57
CA THR A 266 -8.98 14.59 -13.85
C THR A 266 -8.26 13.51 -13.07
N GLN A 267 -9.01 12.65 -12.39
CA GLN A 267 -8.51 11.48 -11.68
C GLN A 267 -8.79 10.20 -12.50
N HIS A 268 -7.71 9.51 -12.84
CA HIS A 268 -7.70 8.22 -13.52
C HIS A 268 -7.31 7.10 -12.55
N ALA A 269 -7.47 5.84 -12.98
CA ALA A 269 -7.01 4.69 -12.20
C ALA A 269 -5.50 4.78 -11.89
N THR A 270 -4.74 5.40 -12.79
CA THR A 270 -3.28 5.52 -12.80
C THR A 270 -2.75 6.85 -12.26
N GLY A 271 -3.59 7.75 -11.73
CA GLY A 271 -3.13 9.01 -11.13
C GLY A 271 -4.02 10.22 -11.44
N TYR A 272 -3.40 11.41 -11.44
CA TYR A 272 -4.09 12.69 -11.60
C TYR A 272 -3.52 13.43 -12.82
N SER A 273 -4.36 14.13 -13.56
CA SER A 273 -3.94 14.92 -14.72
C SER A 273 -4.66 16.27 -14.74
N PRO A 274 -3.94 17.40 -14.77
CA PRO A 274 -2.49 17.51 -14.60
C PRO A 274 -2.03 17.05 -13.20
N GLU A 275 -0.79 16.57 -13.09
CA GLU A 275 -0.15 16.21 -11.80
C GLU A 275 0.35 17.46 -11.06
N ASP A 276 0.89 18.42 -11.81
CA ASP A 276 1.38 19.68 -11.26
C ASP A 276 0.55 20.85 -11.81
N ALA A 277 0.21 21.79 -10.93
CA ALA A 277 -0.54 22.98 -11.31
C ALA A 277 -0.03 24.21 -10.54
N ALA A 278 -0.15 25.40 -11.15
CA ALA A 278 0.19 26.67 -10.52
C ALA A 278 -1.07 27.45 -10.14
N LEU A 279 -1.04 28.09 -8.97
CA LEU A 279 -2.14 28.77 -8.28
C LEU A 279 -1.70 30.17 -7.81
N TYR A 280 -2.59 31.15 -7.70
CA TYR A 280 -2.25 32.43 -7.07
C TYR A 280 -2.33 32.37 -5.54
N ALA A 281 -1.36 32.99 -4.88
CA ALA A 281 -1.35 33.20 -3.44
C ALA A 281 -2.47 34.16 -3.02
N GLY A 282 -3.05 33.92 -1.84
CA GLY A 282 -4.05 34.81 -1.25
C GLY A 282 -5.46 34.72 -1.84
N VAL A 283 -5.69 33.92 -2.89
CA VAL A 283 -7.02 33.73 -3.50
C VAL A 283 -7.63 32.40 -3.06
N ARG A 284 -8.93 32.39 -2.74
CA ARG A 284 -9.65 31.14 -2.45
C ARG A 284 -9.68 30.26 -3.70
N THR A 285 -9.42 28.97 -3.55
CA THR A 285 -9.39 28.03 -4.68
C THR A 285 -10.52 27.03 -4.59
N ARG A 286 -11.29 26.89 -5.68
CA ARG A 286 -12.22 25.78 -5.87
C ARG A 286 -11.55 24.73 -6.76
N TRP A 287 -11.12 23.64 -6.16
CA TRP A 287 -10.49 22.53 -6.87
C TRP A 287 -11.56 21.51 -7.29
N ILE A 288 -11.84 21.46 -8.58
CA ILE A 288 -12.78 20.52 -9.19
C ILE A 288 -11.98 19.32 -9.69
N VAL A 289 -12.27 18.15 -9.13
CA VAL A 289 -11.66 16.88 -9.50
C VAL A 289 -12.70 15.98 -10.16
N GLU A 290 -12.55 15.73 -11.45
CA GLU A 290 -13.38 14.78 -12.19
C GLU A 290 -12.83 13.36 -12.03
N SER A 291 -13.54 12.48 -11.32
CA SER A 291 -13.16 11.09 -11.11
C SER A 291 -13.75 10.18 -12.18
N LEU A 292 -12.88 9.60 -13.02
CA LEU A 292 -13.28 8.71 -14.11
C LEU A 292 -13.24 7.22 -13.72
N ALA A 293 -12.42 6.86 -12.72
CA ALA A 293 -12.14 5.47 -12.36
C ALA A 293 -12.28 5.22 -10.86
N GLY A 294 -13.08 4.21 -10.51
CA GLY A 294 -13.21 3.69 -9.14
C GLY A 294 -12.22 2.57 -8.85
N GLY A 295 -11.96 2.31 -7.56
CA GLY A 295 -11.26 1.11 -7.11
C GLY A 295 -9.73 1.15 -7.19
N SER A 296 -9.11 2.30 -7.47
CA SER A 296 -7.66 2.49 -7.29
C SER A 296 -7.37 3.42 -6.11
N CYS A 297 -6.13 3.46 -5.62
CA CYS A 297 -5.76 4.38 -4.53
C CYS A 297 -5.94 5.85 -4.91
N ALA A 298 -5.96 6.18 -6.20
CA ALA A 298 -6.14 7.53 -6.72
C ALA A 298 -7.54 8.11 -6.41
N ILE A 299 -8.52 7.31 -5.99
CA ILE A 299 -9.80 7.85 -5.52
C ILE A 299 -9.69 8.58 -4.18
N PHE A 300 -8.60 8.41 -3.44
CA PHE A 300 -8.38 9.11 -2.19
C PHE A 300 -7.39 10.25 -2.42
N LEU A 301 -7.82 11.50 -2.29
CA LEU A 301 -6.96 12.66 -2.46
C LEU A 301 -6.56 13.22 -1.10
N ARG A 302 -5.26 13.45 -0.91
CA ARG A 302 -4.71 13.96 0.36
C ARG A 302 -3.74 15.10 0.12
N VAL A 303 -3.87 16.16 0.92
CA VAL A 303 -2.97 17.30 0.96
C VAL A 303 -2.47 17.48 2.39
N PRO A 304 -1.31 16.87 2.76
CA PRO A 304 -0.87 16.81 4.15
C PRO A 304 -0.66 18.16 4.82
N SER A 305 -0.07 19.13 4.11
CA SER A 305 0.20 20.48 4.66
C SER A 305 -1.06 21.27 4.99
N LEU A 306 -2.21 20.89 4.40
CA LEU A 306 -3.51 21.50 4.65
C LEU A 306 -4.40 20.64 5.56
N GLY A 307 -3.92 19.48 6.03
CA GLY A 307 -4.73 18.54 6.80
C GLY A 307 -5.93 17.97 6.02
N LEU A 308 -5.93 18.08 4.68
CA LEU A 308 -7.05 17.76 3.82
C LEU A 308 -6.96 16.29 3.39
N ALA A 309 -8.06 15.54 3.55
CA ALA A 309 -8.22 14.19 3.04
C ALA A 309 -9.66 14.00 2.53
N VAL A 310 -9.80 13.65 1.25
CA VAL A 310 -11.09 13.56 0.57
C VAL A 310 -11.16 12.24 -0.18
N THR A 311 -12.32 11.57 -0.13
CA THR A 311 -12.62 10.43 -1.00
C THR A 311 -13.42 10.94 -2.18
N LEU A 312 -12.92 10.71 -3.39
CA LEU A 312 -13.53 11.10 -4.64
C LEU A 312 -14.61 10.09 -5.02
N HIS A 313 -15.77 10.62 -5.37
CA HIS A 313 -16.87 9.85 -5.95
C HIS A 313 -16.80 9.97 -7.47
N ARG A 314 -17.32 8.97 -8.18
CA ARG A 314 -17.37 9.01 -9.66
C ARG A 314 -18.10 10.27 -10.12
N GLY A 315 -17.51 11.00 -11.08
CA GLY A 315 -18.00 12.31 -11.52
C GLY A 315 -17.25 13.48 -10.88
N GLU A 316 -17.86 14.67 -10.88
CA GLU A 316 -17.24 15.88 -10.34
C GLU A 316 -17.24 15.91 -8.80
N ASN A 317 -16.09 16.24 -8.22
CA ASN A 317 -15.90 16.50 -6.80
C ASN A 317 -15.36 17.91 -6.62
N ALA A 318 -16.04 18.75 -5.85
CA ALA A 318 -15.59 20.11 -5.56
C ALA A 318 -14.95 20.18 -4.18
N ILE A 319 -13.70 20.65 -4.12
CA ILE A 319 -12.90 20.78 -2.91
C ILE A 319 -12.52 22.25 -2.73
N ASN A 320 -12.94 22.85 -1.62
CA ASN A 320 -12.65 24.26 -1.34
C ASN A 320 -11.37 24.38 -0.52
N LEU A 321 -10.36 25.05 -1.09
CA LEU A 321 -9.11 25.37 -0.40
C LEU A 321 -9.16 26.82 0.12
N PRO A 322 -8.66 27.06 1.34
CA PRO A 322 -8.52 28.43 1.87
C PRO A 322 -7.50 29.23 1.06
N PRO A 323 -7.40 30.55 1.25
CA PRO A 323 -6.32 31.36 0.69
C PRO A 323 -4.95 30.78 1.08
N LEU A 324 -4.16 30.39 0.09
CA LEU A 324 -2.88 29.71 0.29
C LEU A 324 -1.74 30.73 0.29
N LYS A 325 -0.70 30.46 1.09
CA LYS A 325 0.57 31.22 1.05
C LYS A 325 1.42 30.75 -0.13
N ALA A 326 2.28 31.63 -0.63
CA ALA A 326 3.26 31.28 -1.66
C ALA A 326 4.13 30.10 -1.22
N GLY A 327 4.43 29.19 -2.16
CA GLY A 327 5.18 27.97 -1.91
C GLY A 327 4.61 26.75 -2.61
N ARG A 328 5.27 25.61 -2.41
CA ARG A 328 4.85 24.34 -3.02
C ARG A 328 4.06 23.50 -2.02
N ILE A 329 2.90 23.02 -2.45
CA ILE A 329 2.02 22.15 -1.68
C ILE A 329 1.94 20.80 -2.40
N ALA A 330 2.43 19.75 -1.75
CA ALA A 330 2.35 18.40 -2.30
C ALA A 330 0.98 17.77 -1.98
N TYR A 331 0.45 17.01 -2.94
CA TYR A 331 -0.71 16.17 -2.75
C TYR A 331 -0.45 14.77 -3.27
N SER A 332 -1.18 13.79 -2.74
CA SER A 332 -1.02 12.41 -3.16
C SER A 332 -2.26 11.56 -2.93
N CYS A 333 -2.26 10.38 -3.53
CA CYS A 333 -3.22 9.35 -3.27
C CYS A 333 -3.05 8.73 -1.88
N SER A 334 -3.98 7.91 -1.39
CA SER A 334 -3.86 7.22 -0.09
C SER A 334 -2.60 6.37 0.05
N MET A 335 -2.05 5.90 -1.08
CA MET A 335 -0.83 5.10 -1.14
C MET A 335 0.44 5.93 -1.39
N GLY A 336 0.35 7.25 -1.62
CA GLY A 336 1.53 8.08 -1.94
C GLY A 336 2.16 7.82 -3.31
N MET A 337 1.60 6.86 -4.07
CA MET A 337 2.11 6.38 -5.35
C MET A 337 1.86 7.37 -6.48
N TYR A 338 0.68 7.98 -6.50
CA TYR A 338 0.27 8.97 -7.48
C TYR A 338 0.02 10.30 -6.79
N GLY A 339 0.38 11.39 -7.43
CA GLY A 339 0.25 12.74 -6.88
C GLY A 339 1.25 13.68 -7.52
N GLY A 340 1.05 14.96 -7.30
CA GLY A 340 2.00 15.98 -7.72
C GLY A 340 1.94 17.18 -6.80
N SER A 341 2.10 18.38 -7.35
CA SER A 341 2.30 19.58 -6.58
C SER A 341 1.52 20.78 -7.09
N LEU A 342 0.95 21.52 -6.14
CA LEU A 342 0.38 22.83 -6.35
C LEU A 342 1.45 23.87 -6.05
N THR A 343 1.90 24.60 -7.06
CA THR A 343 2.85 25.69 -6.91
C THR A 343 2.09 27.00 -6.75
N VAL A 344 2.05 27.53 -5.54
CA VAL A 344 1.39 28.78 -5.23
C VAL A 344 2.36 29.93 -5.48
N VAL A 345 2.05 30.76 -6.46
CA VAL A 345 2.86 31.90 -6.91
C VAL A 345 2.24 33.21 -6.46
N GLU A 346 3.07 34.22 -6.24
CA GLU A 346 2.57 35.57 -6.02
C GLU A 346 1.97 36.11 -7.33
N PRO A 347 0.78 36.72 -7.28
CA PRO A 347 0.19 37.35 -8.45
C PRO A 347 1.03 38.54 -8.90
N ALA A 348 1.33 38.61 -10.21
CA ALA A 348 1.94 39.79 -10.78
C ALA A 348 0.94 40.96 -10.79
N ALA A 349 1.42 42.20 -10.77
CA ALA A 349 0.56 43.38 -10.90
C ALA A 349 -0.21 43.32 -12.23
N GLY A 350 -1.54 43.14 -12.16
CA GLY A 350 -2.45 43.02 -13.31
C GLY A 350 -3.13 41.65 -13.49
N ASP A 351 -2.57 40.57 -12.94
CA ASP A 351 -3.13 39.21 -13.07
C ASP A 351 -4.47 39.04 -12.33
N LEU A 352 -4.73 39.90 -11.35
CA LEU A 352 -5.93 39.90 -10.52
C LEU A 352 -6.93 40.98 -10.90
N ASP A 353 -6.77 41.67 -12.04
CA ASP A 353 -7.64 42.78 -12.43
C ASP A 353 -9.12 42.37 -12.64
N GLY A 354 -9.39 41.07 -12.78
CA GLY A 354 -10.74 40.49 -12.77
C GLY A 354 -11.38 40.36 -11.38
N LEU A 355 -10.60 40.36 -10.29
CA LEU A 355 -11.09 40.29 -8.90
C LEU A 355 -11.57 41.65 -8.38
N ALA A 356 -11.09 42.75 -8.96
CA ALA A 356 -11.40 44.11 -8.49
C ALA A 356 -12.75 44.65 -9.02
N ARG A 357 -13.46 43.90 -9.86
CA ARG A 357 -14.72 44.32 -10.50
C ARG A 357 -15.98 43.57 -10.02
N SER A 358 -15.89 42.77 -8.97
CA SER A 358 -17.02 42.04 -8.37
C SER A 358 -17.32 42.51 -6.95
#